data_AF-A0A1I2BZF2-F1
#
_entry.id   AF-A0A1I2BZF2-F1
#
_cell.length_a   1.000
_cell.length_b   1.000
_cell.length_c   1.000
_cell.angle_alpha   90.00
_cell.angle_beta   90.00
_cell.angle_gamma   90.00
#
_symmetry.space_group_name_H-M   'P 1'
#
loop_
_entity.id
_entity.type
_entity.pdbx_description
1 polymer ?
#
loop_
_entity_poly.entity_id
_entity_poly.type
_entity_poly.pdbx_seq_one_letter_code
_entity_poly.pdbx_strand_id
1 'polypeptide(L)'
;MSKEKNNPAMAGENQTLTDVSNIRAQINGDRTVFNMEAIGRQYKLNDAYKDVRNLELVDRDNIRLKTYGDYVLQHNNFLQLVPLIEEQPRPAHPSGESYLNTYNLFRFPKGKVLVLVHKDVYQAVKSRVERYVLDLGHDGYWATVHVVKGGKPAYIRNYIRSKSPKGVVMVGAIPVAWFEMDNDFHDAHSEFPCDLFYMDTNGTWTDADGDGKYNAVTGNVTPEIWLGRIWTPTADGNDAALINNYFDRNHQFRVGELGHSRSALAYVDDDWEHFDDCEMDLMTPASYITKYTNPNTTDADLYKVEINKTRSFVQVCAHSSPHVHSFRVPSQGNTELINTAYFRDQRCPNANFFNLFCCSTARFTENDYLGGWYIFDKAGGEINRGLTAVGSTKTGSMLFFADFYEPIGKGKCIGDALAEWWQARGADHDLGERRWFYGMSILGDPTLTWWKGAVPTLLDPDEGTVFNHYPRKMTFKWTPVNITGATYSLEVDAFGAVNAGQWAAQSFRSFAVYHNLTSTSFNHNFVGAQPGRWRVRAKVGDRYCSWSNWRYFRFTV
;
A
#
# COMPACT_ATOMS: atom_id res chain seq x y z
N MET A 1 46.11 49.20 -9.29
CA MET A 1 46.25 48.77 -7.89
C MET A 1 44.90 48.92 -7.23
N SER A 2 44.27 47.77 -7.02
CA SER A 2 43.00 47.50 -6.38
C SER A 2 43.12 47.52 -4.86
N LYS A 3 42.00 47.77 -4.17
CA LYS A 3 41.60 47.26 -2.85
C LYS A 3 40.15 47.71 -2.63
N GLU A 4 39.18 46.93 -3.11
CA GLU A 4 38.44 45.89 -2.34
C GLU A 4 37.88 46.41 -1.02
N LYS A 5 36.56 46.63 -1.02
CA LYS A 5 35.72 46.73 0.18
C LYS A 5 35.13 45.35 0.44
N ASN A 6 35.65 44.67 1.47
CA ASN A 6 35.01 43.51 2.08
C ASN A 6 33.89 43.98 3.02
N ASN A 7 32.66 43.58 2.74
CA ASN A 7 31.61 43.45 3.74
C ASN A 7 31.53 41.96 4.12
N PRO A 8 31.60 41.57 5.40
CA PRO A 8 31.39 40.18 5.78
C PRO A 8 29.91 39.82 5.64
N ALA A 9 29.68 38.64 5.07
CA ALA A 9 28.41 37.94 5.12
C ALA A 9 28.03 37.67 6.59
N MET A 10 26.82 38.06 6.98
CA MET A 10 26.20 37.50 8.19
C MET A 10 25.74 36.09 7.84
N ALA A 11 26.59 35.12 8.18
CA ALA A 11 26.19 33.74 8.34
C ALA A 11 25.28 33.62 9.57
N GLY A 12 24.25 32.77 9.47
CA GLY A 12 23.26 32.53 10.50
C GLY A 12 23.87 32.17 11.85
N GLU A 13 23.27 32.71 12.90
CA GLU A 13 23.57 32.29 14.26
C GLU A 13 23.35 30.79 14.39
N ASN A 14 24.43 30.07 14.69
CA ASN A 14 24.38 28.71 15.23
C ASN A 14 23.47 28.72 16.46
N GLN A 15 22.31 28.06 16.35
CA GLN A 15 21.48 27.77 17.52
C GLN A 15 22.26 26.84 18.45
N THR A 16 22.81 27.43 19.51
CA THR A 16 23.39 26.70 20.63
C THR A 16 22.31 25.84 21.30
N LEU A 17 22.58 24.54 21.35
CA LEU A 17 21.77 23.47 21.94
C LEU A 17 21.42 23.75 23.41
N THR A 18 20.13 23.96 23.69
CA THR A 18 19.59 23.99 25.06
C THR A 18 18.15 23.45 25.09
N ASP A 19 17.95 22.16 24.79
CA ASP A 19 16.95 21.30 25.46
C ASP A 19 16.99 19.85 24.92
N VAL A 20 17.90 19.03 25.45
CA VAL A 20 18.07 17.62 25.01
C VAL A 20 16.91 16.73 25.48
N SER A 21 16.07 17.20 26.42
CA SER A 21 14.98 16.40 26.99
C SER A 21 13.77 16.23 26.05
N ASN A 22 13.61 17.14 25.08
CA ASN A 22 12.46 17.17 24.17
C ASN A 22 12.78 16.73 22.72
N ILE A 23 14.05 16.53 22.37
CA ILE A 23 14.43 16.05 21.02
C ILE A 23 14.12 14.55 20.93
N ARG A 24 13.34 14.13 19.91
CA ARG A 24 12.93 12.72 19.74
C ARG A 24 14.01 11.89 19.05
N ALA A 25 14.76 12.48 18.12
CA ALA A 25 15.81 11.78 17.39
C ALA A 25 17.02 12.68 17.08
N GLN A 26 18.23 12.14 17.28
CA GLN A 26 19.48 12.80 16.95
C GLN A 26 20.38 11.89 16.11
N ILE A 27 20.86 12.41 14.98
CA ILE A 27 21.83 11.70 14.14
C ILE A 27 23.24 12.01 14.64
N ASN A 28 24.01 10.96 14.91
CA ASN A 28 25.40 11.02 15.37
C ASN A 28 26.25 10.16 14.43
N GLY A 29 26.80 10.79 13.40
CA GLY A 29 27.57 10.10 12.36
C GLY A 29 26.69 9.11 11.60
N ASP A 30 26.98 7.83 11.78
CA ASP A 30 26.37 6.71 11.07
C ASP A 30 25.27 6.00 11.89
N ARG A 31 24.91 6.55 13.04
CA ARG A 31 23.79 6.07 13.88
C ARG A 31 22.82 7.19 14.21
N THR A 32 21.58 6.82 14.54
CA THR A 32 20.56 7.71 15.09
C THR A 32 20.18 7.24 16.48
N VAL A 33 20.31 8.14 17.46
CA VAL A 33 19.87 7.92 18.83
C VAL A 33 18.44 8.44 18.98
N PHE A 34 17.52 7.57 19.39
CA PHE A 34 16.14 7.95 19.66
C PHE A 34 15.90 8.08 21.16
N ASN A 35 15.32 9.22 21.56
CA ASN A 35 14.88 9.45 22.92
C ASN A 35 13.49 8.82 23.12
N MET A 36 13.48 7.57 23.58
CA MET A 36 12.24 6.81 23.79
C MET A 36 11.30 7.43 24.84
N GLU A 37 11.82 8.22 25.78
CA GLU A 37 11.01 8.96 26.75
C GLU A 37 10.27 10.13 26.06
N ALA A 38 10.97 10.90 25.22
CA ALA A 38 10.36 11.99 24.44
C ALA A 38 9.36 11.48 23.39
N ILE A 39 9.58 10.27 22.85
CA ILE A 39 8.60 9.59 21.98
C ILE A 39 7.35 9.17 22.78
N GLY A 40 7.48 8.94 24.09
CA GLY A 40 6.34 8.73 24.99
C GLY A 40 5.57 7.43 24.76
N ARG A 41 6.17 6.44 24.07
CA ARG A 41 5.51 5.19 23.69
C ARG A 41 6.41 3.99 24.01
N GLN A 42 5.79 2.86 24.35
CA GLN A 42 6.47 1.64 24.76
C GLN A 42 6.34 0.58 23.66
N TYR A 43 7.47 0.18 23.08
CA TYR A 43 7.57 -0.83 22.02
C TYR A 43 8.30 -2.08 22.52
N LYS A 44 8.00 -3.25 21.91
CA LYS A 44 8.77 -4.48 22.16
C LYS A 44 10.24 -4.28 21.76
N LEU A 45 10.48 -3.48 20.73
CA LEU A 45 11.81 -3.15 20.21
C LEU A 45 12.42 -1.86 20.80
N ASN A 46 11.95 -1.39 21.95
CA ASN A 46 12.44 -0.15 22.58
C ASN A 46 13.96 -0.06 22.67
N ASP A 47 14.63 -1.13 23.10
CA ASP A 47 16.09 -1.13 23.24
C ASP A 47 16.80 -1.07 21.88
N ALA A 48 16.23 -1.71 20.84
CA ALA A 48 16.78 -1.64 19.49
C ALA A 48 16.60 -0.26 18.84
N TYR A 49 15.52 0.46 19.19
CA TYR A 49 15.30 1.81 18.67
C TYR A 49 16.17 2.88 19.33
N LYS A 50 16.70 2.66 20.54
CA LYS A 50 17.54 3.67 21.23
C LYS A 50 18.79 4.05 20.43
N ASP A 51 19.32 3.14 19.63
CA ASP A 51 20.52 3.36 18.84
C ASP A 51 20.47 2.57 17.52
N VAL A 52 19.97 3.23 16.47
CA VAL A 52 19.72 2.63 15.16
C VAL A 52 20.83 2.96 14.19
N ARG A 53 21.39 1.94 13.53
CA ARG A 53 22.29 2.12 12.40
C ARG A 53 21.56 2.78 11.24
N ASN A 54 22.08 3.91 10.75
CA ASN A 54 21.47 4.67 9.66
C ASN A 54 21.48 3.84 8.38
N LEU A 55 20.40 3.88 7.63
CA LEU A 55 20.40 3.32 6.29
C LEU A 55 21.32 4.17 5.39
N GLU A 56 22.11 3.52 4.55
CA GLU A 56 22.96 4.15 3.54
C GLU A 56 22.44 3.86 2.14
N LEU A 57 22.66 4.81 1.23
CA LEU A 57 22.42 4.60 -0.20
C LEU A 57 23.61 3.82 -0.76
N VAL A 58 23.45 2.52 -0.90
CA VAL A 58 24.50 1.63 -1.38
C VAL A 58 24.23 1.24 -2.81
N ASP A 59 25.11 1.67 -3.71
CA ASP A 59 25.05 1.38 -5.14
C ASP A 59 26.47 1.25 -5.71
N ARG A 60 26.77 0.16 -6.43
CA ARG A 60 28.12 -0.04 -6.99
C ARG A 60 28.45 0.91 -8.13
N ASP A 61 27.43 1.41 -8.82
CA ASP A 61 27.58 2.25 -10.00
C ASP A 61 27.56 3.74 -9.64
N ASN A 62 27.42 4.07 -8.33
CA ASN A 62 27.32 5.44 -7.81
C ASN A 62 26.30 6.27 -8.60
N ILE A 63 25.12 5.68 -8.84
CA ILE A 63 24.08 6.29 -9.66
C ILE A 63 23.69 7.65 -9.09
N ARG A 64 23.79 8.68 -9.94
CA ARG A 64 23.21 9.99 -9.63
C ARG A 64 21.69 9.85 -9.67
N LEU A 65 21.04 10.11 -8.53
CA LEU A 65 19.59 10.21 -8.45
C LEU A 65 19.09 11.37 -9.32
N LYS A 66 17.95 11.17 -9.99
CA LYS A 66 17.24 12.24 -10.69
C LYS A 66 16.90 13.35 -9.71
N THR A 67 17.17 14.56 -10.14
CA THR A 67 16.83 15.79 -9.44
C THR A 67 15.39 16.21 -9.70
N TYR A 68 14.89 17.18 -8.93
CA TYR A 68 13.65 17.86 -9.27
C TYR A 68 13.76 18.54 -10.65
N GLY A 69 14.93 19.09 -10.99
CA GLY A 69 15.20 19.64 -12.31
C GLY A 69 15.03 18.61 -13.43
N ASP A 70 15.58 17.40 -13.25
CA ASP A 70 15.42 16.31 -14.21
C ASP A 70 13.94 15.89 -14.35
N TYR A 71 13.21 15.82 -13.23
CA TYR A 71 11.76 15.56 -13.20
C TYR A 71 10.96 16.65 -13.92
N VAL A 72 11.26 17.94 -13.70
CA VAL A 72 10.59 19.03 -14.40
C VAL A 72 10.86 18.96 -15.89
N LEU A 73 12.10 18.74 -16.32
CA LEU A 73 12.43 18.61 -17.76
C LEU A 73 11.59 17.50 -18.42
N GLN A 74 11.40 16.39 -17.72
CA GLN A 74 10.63 15.24 -18.20
C GLN A 74 9.11 15.50 -18.24
N HIS A 75 8.57 16.24 -17.27
CA HIS A 75 7.12 16.42 -17.09
C HIS A 75 6.61 17.85 -17.34
N ASN A 76 7.47 18.77 -17.80
CA ASN A 76 7.16 20.21 -17.91
C ASN A 76 5.88 20.47 -18.70
N ASN A 77 5.70 19.77 -19.82
CA ASN A 77 4.53 19.93 -20.67
C ASN A 77 3.24 19.66 -19.89
N PHE A 78 3.22 18.69 -18.99
CA PHE A 78 2.04 18.36 -18.19
C PHE A 78 1.86 19.30 -16.97
N LEU A 79 2.97 19.69 -16.33
CA LEU A 79 2.97 20.58 -15.17
C LEU A 79 2.50 22.00 -15.49
N GLN A 80 2.77 22.49 -16.70
CA GLN A 80 2.43 23.84 -17.16
C GLN A 80 1.03 23.95 -17.81
N LEU A 81 0.35 22.82 -18.05
CA LEU A 81 -1.02 22.85 -18.56
C LEU A 81 -1.95 23.52 -17.55
N VAL A 82 -2.98 24.19 -18.09
CA VAL A 82 -4.09 24.70 -17.29
C VAL A 82 -4.65 23.55 -16.45
N PRO A 83 -4.56 23.61 -15.11
CA PRO A 83 -4.94 22.48 -14.27
C PRO A 83 -6.41 22.13 -14.46
N LEU A 84 -6.68 20.86 -14.76
CA LEU A 84 -8.03 20.34 -14.96
C LEU A 84 -8.10 18.90 -14.47
N ILE A 85 -9.04 18.65 -13.55
CA ILE A 85 -9.36 17.32 -13.05
C ILE A 85 -10.84 17.05 -13.31
N GLU A 86 -11.12 16.07 -14.16
CA GLU A 86 -12.48 15.72 -14.59
C GLU A 86 -12.96 14.44 -13.92
N GLU A 87 -13.98 14.56 -13.07
CA GLU A 87 -14.71 13.41 -12.52
C GLU A 87 -15.46 12.69 -13.65
N GLN A 88 -15.25 11.38 -13.77
CA GLN A 88 -15.89 10.54 -14.78
C GLN A 88 -17.13 9.86 -14.22
N PRO A 89 -18.10 9.46 -15.07
CA PRO A 89 -19.23 8.65 -14.64
C PRO A 89 -18.76 7.39 -13.92
N ARG A 90 -19.30 7.14 -12.72
CA ARG A 90 -18.99 5.93 -11.96
C ARG A 90 -19.57 4.71 -12.69
N PRO A 91 -18.81 3.61 -12.86
CA PRO A 91 -19.36 2.36 -13.38
C PRO A 91 -20.47 1.82 -12.46
N ALA A 92 -21.39 1.07 -13.05
CA ALA A 92 -22.54 0.50 -12.36
C ALA A 92 -22.32 -0.99 -12.06
N HIS A 93 -22.63 -1.40 -10.83
CA HIS A 93 -22.86 -2.78 -10.47
C HIS A 93 -24.05 -3.34 -11.27
N PRO A 94 -24.07 -4.67 -11.52
CA PRO A 94 -25.16 -5.33 -12.23
C PRO A 94 -26.51 -5.17 -11.51
N SER A 95 -27.62 -5.46 -12.18
CA SER A 95 -28.98 -5.25 -11.68
C SER A 95 -29.24 -5.89 -10.30
N GLY A 96 -28.71 -7.10 -10.09
CA GLY A 96 -28.80 -7.81 -8.81
C GLY A 96 -28.06 -7.16 -7.65
N GLU A 97 -27.18 -6.20 -7.93
CA GLU A 97 -26.41 -5.43 -6.95
C GLU A 97 -26.56 -3.91 -7.14
N SER A 98 -27.61 -3.48 -7.86
CA SER A 98 -27.89 -2.07 -8.17
C SER A 98 -27.98 -1.15 -6.94
N TYR A 99 -28.22 -1.71 -5.75
CA TYR A 99 -28.17 -0.97 -4.49
C TYR A 99 -26.78 -0.43 -4.13
N LEU A 100 -25.72 -0.93 -4.77
CA LEU A 100 -24.36 -0.40 -4.66
C LEU A 100 -24.09 0.76 -5.64
N ASN A 101 -25.05 1.17 -6.47
CA ASN A 101 -24.89 2.28 -7.44
C ASN A 101 -25.26 3.66 -6.88
N THR A 102 -25.72 3.72 -5.63
CA THR A 102 -26.03 4.99 -4.95
C THR A 102 -25.29 5.06 -3.64
N TYR A 103 -24.57 6.17 -3.40
CA TYR A 103 -23.86 6.38 -2.15
C TYR A 103 -24.81 6.37 -0.95
N ASN A 104 -24.45 5.59 0.06
CA ASN A 104 -25.10 5.53 1.35
C ASN A 104 -24.04 5.16 2.39
N LEU A 105 -23.96 5.91 3.50
CA LEU A 105 -22.94 5.70 4.54
C LEU A 105 -22.98 4.29 5.15
N PHE A 106 -24.17 3.69 5.29
CA PHE A 106 -24.32 2.33 5.81
C PHE A 106 -23.86 1.25 4.82
N ARG A 107 -23.83 1.54 3.51
CA ARG A 107 -23.30 0.63 2.48
C ARG A 107 -21.81 0.82 2.27
N PHE A 108 -21.32 2.04 2.40
CA PHE A 108 -19.92 2.40 2.22
C PHE A 108 -19.31 2.98 3.51
N PRO A 109 -19.26 2.18 4.60
CA PRO A 109 -18.83 2.66 5.90
C PRO A 109 -17.35 3.04 5.95
N LYS A 110 -16.54 2.58 4.98
CA LYS A 110 -15.12 2.93 4.89
C LYS A 110 -14.86 4.26 4.18
N GLY A 111 -15.90 4.95 3.74
CA GLY A 111 -15.81 6.30 3.17
C GLY A 111 -15.51 6.34 1.67
N LYS A 112 -15.14 7.53 1.19
CA LYS A 112 -14.94 7.81 -0.24
C LYS A 112 -13.47 7.65 -0.64
N VAL A 113 -13.22 7.15 -1.84
CA VAL A 113 -11.88 7.01 -2.42
C VAL A 113 -11.84 7.75 -3.76
N LEU A 114 -10.80 8.55 -3.98
CA LEU A 114 -10.55 9.13 -5.31
C LEU A 114 -9.54 8.25 -6.04
N VAL A 115 -9.88 7.84 -7.26
CA VAL A 115 -8.93 7.21 -8.19
C VAL A 115 -8.51 8.29 -9.20
N LEU A 116 -7.36 8.90 -8.96
CA LEU A 116 -6.80 9.93 -9.86
C LEU A 116 -6.01 9.23 -10.96
N VAL A 117 -6.38 9.43 -12.23
CA VAL A 117 -5.74 8.75 -13.37
C VAL A 117 -5.12 9.77 -14.31
N HIS A 118 -3.85 9.56 -14.68
CA HIS A 118 -3.16 10.41 -15.63
C HIS A 118 -3.85 10.36 -16.99
N LYS A 119 -4.05 11.52 -17.62
CA LYS A 119 -4.86 11.65 -18.85
C LYS A 119 -4.39 10.75 -19.99
N ASP A 120 -3.08 10.59 -20.14
CA ASP A 120 -2.49 9.88 -21.27
C ASP A 120 -2.69 8.36 -21.19
N VAL A 121 -2.82 7.80 -19.98
CA VAL A 121 -3.07 6.36 -19.80
C VAL A 121 -4.54 6.02 -19.66
N TYR A 122 -5.39 6.99 -19.26
CA TYR A 122 -6.78 6.73 -18.87
C TYR A 122 -7.56 5.89 -19.89
N GLN A 123 -7.46 6.20 -21.19
CA GLN A 123 -8.22 5.46 -22.21
C GLN A 123 -7.80 3.98 -22.27
N ALA A 124 -6.51 3.69 -22.15
CA ALA A 124 -5.98 2.34 -22.21
C ALA A 124 -6.28 1.52 -20.94
N VAL A 125 -6.42 2.18 -19.78
CA VAL A 125 -6.62 1.50 -18.48
C VAL A 125 -8.07 1.54 -17.97
N LYS A 126 -8.96 2.26 -18.67
CA LYS A 126 -10.33 2.56 -18.24
C LYS A 126 -11.10 1.33 -17.75
N SER A 127 -11.13 0.26 -18.54
CA SER A 127 -11.90 -0.96 -18.18
C SER A 127 -11.45 -1.60 -16.86
N ARG A 128 -10.13 -1.61 -16.59
CA ARG A 128 -9.56 -2.20 -15.37
C ARG A 128 -9.77 -1.29 -14.17
N VAL A 129 -9.63 0.03 -14.36
CA VAL A 129 -9.94 1.03 -13.33
C VAL A 129 -11.43 1.01 -12.97
N GLU A 130 -12.32 0.85 -13.96
CA GLU A 130 -13.76 0.73 -13.71
C GLU A 130 -14.09 -0.54 -12.91
N ARG A 131 -13.48 -1.69 -13.23
CA ARG A 131 -13.62 -2.90 -12.42
C ARG A 131 -13.10 -2.67 -10.99
N TYR A 132 -11.96 -2.03 -10.84
CA TYR A 132 -11.41 -1.68 -9.52
C TYR A 132 -12.37 -0.82 -8.69
N VAL A 133 -13.09 0.14 -9.29
CA VAL A 133 -14.12 0.92 -8.60
C VAL A 133 -15.29 0.06 -8.09
N LEU A 134 -15.70 -0.96 -8.85
CA LEU A 134 -16.73 -1.91 -8.43
C LEU A 134 -16.20 -2.82 -7.31
N ASP A 135 -14.96 -3.28 -7.42
CA ASP A 135 -14.28 -4.08 -6.40
C ASP A 135 -14.19 -3.31 -5.06
N LEU A 136 -13.85 -2.02 -5.10
CA LEU A 136 -13.88 -1.15 -3.91
C LEU A 136 -15.29 -0.97 -3.34
N GLY A 137 -16.32 -0.99 -4.20
CA GLY A 137 -17.72 -1.00 -3.80
C GLY A 137 -18.08 -2.21 -2.94
N HIS A 138 -17.61 -3.41 -3.31
CA HIS A 138 -17.78 -4.63 -2.51
C HIS A 138 -17.01 -4.58 -1.19
N ASP A 139 -15.94 -3.78 -1.11
CA ASP A 139 -15.14 -3.59 0.09
C ASP A 139 -15.70 -2.57 1.08
N GLY A 140 -16.79 -1.89 0.72
CA GLY A 140 -17.42 -0.85 1.52
C GLY A 140 -16.82 0.55 1.33
N TYR A 141 -16.13 0.79 0.22
CA TYR A 141 -15.68 2.12 -0.20
C TYR A 141 -16.56 2.67 -1.33
N TRP A 142 -16.77 3.98 -1.34
CA TRP A 142 -17.35 4.68 -2.50
C TRP A 142 -16.24 5.30 -3.34
N ALA A 143 -15.81 4.60 -4.38
CA ALA A 143 -14.78 5.08 -5.28
C ALA A 143 -15.34 5.83 -6.50
N THR A 144 -14.66 6.92 -6.89
CA THR A 144 -14.92 7.67 -8.14
C THR A 144 -13.62 7.92 -8.90
N VAL A 145 -13.71 7.99 -10.23
CA VAL A 145 -12.56 8.17 -11.13
C VAL A 145 -12.43 9.63 -11.53
N HIS A 146 -11.21 10.17 -11.46
CA HIS A 146 -10.92 11.56 -11.78
C HIS A 146 -9.71 11.62 -12.71
N VAL A 147 -9.90 12.16 -13.90
CA VAL A 147 -8.84 12.23 -14.91
C VAL A 147 -8.08 13.54 -14.73
N VAL A 148 -6.80 13.44 -14.39
CA VAL A 148 -5.90 14.58 -14.22
C VAL A 148 -5.28 14.92 -15.58
N LYS A 149 -5.47 16.15 -16.04
CA LYS A 149 -5.01 16.64 -17.35
C LYS A 149 -3.84 17.62 -17.29
N GLY A 150 -3.39 17.96 -16.09
CA GLY A 150 -2.27 18.87 -15.89
C GLY A 150 -2.30 19.56 -14.54
N GLY A 151 -1.27 20.36 -14.31
CA GLY A 151 -1.15 21.26 -13.16
C GLY A 151 -0.13 20.81 -12.11
N LYS A 152 0.17 21.74 -11.21
CA LYS A 152 1.17 21.57 -10.14
C LYS A 152 0.60 20.80 -8.93
N PRO A 153 1.45 20.20 -8.10
CA PRO A 153 1.05 19.47 -6.90
C PRO A 153 0.04 20.19 -5.99
N ALA A 154 0.24 21.49 -5.73
CA ALA A 154 -0.68 22.30 -4.92
C ALA A 154 -2.13 22.30 -5.42
N TYR A 155 -2.34 22.33 -6.74
CA TYR A 155 -3.69 22.27 -7.32
C TYR A 155 -4.35 20.92 -7.04
N ILE A 156 -3.61 19.83 -7.21
CA ILE A 156 -4.09 18.46 -6.96
C ILE A 156 -4.41 18.28 -5.47
N ARG A 157 -3.55 18.76 -4.56
CA ARG A 157 -3.81 18.73 -3.10
C ARG A 157 -5.08 19.49 -2.75
N ASN A 158 -5.27 20.69 -3.31
CA ASN A 158 -6.49 21.47 -3.11
C ASN A 158 -7.74 20.76 -3.65
N TYR A 159 -7.63 20.08 -4.79
CA TYR A 159 -8.71 19.26 -5.34
C TYR A 159 -9.08 18.11 -4.41
N ILE A 160 -8.07 17.35 -3.96
CA ILE A 160 -8.24 16.24 -2.99
C ILE A 160 -8.95 16.75 -1.73
N ARG A 161 -8.45 17.84 -1.13
CA ARG A 161 -9.07 18.47 0.04
C ARG A 161 -10.54 18.82 -0.18
N SER A 162 -10.88 19.38 -1.35
CA SER A 162 -12.26 19.79 -1.67
C SER A 162 -13.26 18.62 -1.73
N LYS A 163 -12.76 17.40 -1.96
CA LYS A 163 -13.57 16.17 -2.02
C LYS A 163 -13.67 15.44 -0.67
N SER A 164 -12.81 15.78 0.30
CA SER A 164 -12.72 15.17 1.63
C SER A 164 -12.78 13.63 1.62
N PRO A 165 -11.90 12.95 0.85
CA PRO A 165 -11.92 11.50 0.77
C PRO A 165 -11.33 10.86 2.03
N LYS A 166 -11.53 9.55 2.19
CA LYS A 166 -10.78 8.72 3.13
C LYS A 166 -9.35 8.46 2.63
N GLY A 167 -9.17 8.44 1.31
CA GLY A 167 -7.87 8.22 0.68
C GLY A 167 -7.89 8.35 -0.84
N VAL A 168 -6.70 8.31 -1.42
CA VAL A 168 -6.48 8.52 -2.84
C VAL A 168 -5.58 7.43 -3.43
N VAL A 169 -5.94 6.94 -4.61
CA VAL A 169 -5.07 6.09 -5.44
C VAL A 169 -4.68 6.87 -6.68
N MET A 170 -3.39 7.09 -6.89
CA MET A 170 -2.84 7.79 -8.03
C MET A 170 -2.33 6.78 -9.06
N VAL A 171 -2.88 6.83 -10.28
CA VAL A 171 -2.59 5.90 -11.37
C VAL A 171 -1.93 6.64 -12.52
N GLY A 172 -0.72 6.23 -12.88
CA GLY A 172 0.10 6.95 -13.85
C GLY A 172 0.94 8.04 -13.22
N ALA A 173 1.57 8.85 -14.07
CA ALA A 173 2.48 9.94 -13.69
C ALA A 173 1.76 11.17 -13.12
N ILE A 174 0.89 11.00 -12.12
CA ILE A 174 0.23 12.11 -11.43
C ILE A 174 1.32 13.00 -10.80
N PRO A 175 1.30 14.32 -11.01
CA PRO A 175 2.34 15.24 -10.54
C PRO A 175 2.77 14.98 -9.10
N VAL A 176 4.07 15.09 -8.87
CA VAL A 176 4.75 14.71 -7.63
C VAL A 176 5.15 15.95 -6.87
N ALA A 177 4.84 16.00 -5.58
CA ALA A 177 5.40 17.01 -4.68
C ALA A 177 6.82 16.61 -4.30
N TRP A 178 7.76 17.53 -4.44
CA TRP A 178 9.14 17.34 -4.02
C TRP A 178 9.39 18.13 -2.75
N PHE A 179 10.14 17.52 -1.82
CA PHE A 179 10.62 18.17 -0.61
C PHE A 179 12.15 18.25 -0.67
N GLU A 180 12.71 19.31 -0.12
CA GLU A 180 14.15 19.49 0.01
C GLU A 180 14.57 19.89 1.42
N MET A 181 15.81 19.57 1.76
CA MET A 181 16.44 19.98 3.01
C MET A 181 17.96 19.95 2.89
N ASP A 182 18.64 20.95 3.47
CA ASP A 182 20.10 21.08 3.46
C ASP A 182 20.80 20.30 4.57
N ASN A 183 20.03 19.79 5.52
CA ASN A 183 20.51 19.12 6.70
C ASN A 183 19.94 17.71 6.79
N ASP A 184 20.05 16.89 5.73
CA ASP A 184 19.66 15.47 5.79
C ASP A 184 20.73 14.62 6.51
N PHE A 185 20.76 13.31 6.29
CA PHE A 185 21.86 12.44 6.75
C PHE A 185 23.23 13.00 6.32
N HIS A 186 24.20 12.97 7.23
CA HIS A 186 25.53 13.59 7.07
C HIS A 186 25.51 15.09 6.74
N ASP A 187 24.45 15.79 7.14
CA ASP A 187 24.22 17.22 6.86
C ASP A 187 24.33 17.55 5.36
N ALA A 188 23.95 16.58 4.53
CA ALA A 188 23.92 16.72 3.09
C ALA A 188 22.61 17.37 2.62
N HIS A 189 22.70 18.11 1.53
CA HIS A 189 21.52 18.52 0.78
C HIS A 189 20.84 17.32 0.12
N SER A 190 19.52 17.26 0.20
CA SER A 190 18.70 16.22 -0.42
C SER A 190 17.41 16.81 -0.98
N GLU A 191 16.94 16.20 -2.08
CA GLU A 191 15.62 16.46 -2.65
C GLU A 191 14.97 15.15 -3.10
N PHE A 192 13.67 15.00 -2.81
CA PHE A 192 12.98 13.73 -2.97
C PHE A 192 11.45 13.89 -3.10
N PRO A 193 10.77 12.95 -3.78
CA PRO A 193 9.32 12.84 -3.75
C PRO A 193 8.76 12.68 -2.33
N CYS A 194 7.75 13.45 -1.96
CA CYS A 194 7.15 13.43 -0.61
C CYS A 194 5.62 13.30 -0.69
N ASP A 195 5.11 12.10 -0.42
CA ASP A 195 3.66 11.83 -0.46
C ASP A 195 2.91 12.35 0.77
N LEU A 196 3.62 12.61 1.87
CA LEU A 196 3.05 13.27 3.05
C LEU A 196 2.37 14.60 2.69
N PHE A 197 2.89 15.32 1.68
CA PHE A 197 2.28 16.54 1.14
C PHE A 197 0.81 16.36 0.72
N TYR A 198 0.46 15.23 0.11
CA TYR A 198 -0.92 14.97 -0.30
C TYR A 198 -1.78 14.38 0.82
N MET A 199 -1.14 13.69 1.76
CA MET A 199 -1.79 13.03 2.89
C MET A 199 -2.20 14.02 3.98
N ASP A 200 -1.33 14.99 4.27
CA ASP A 200 -1.67 16.18 5.01
C ASP A 200 -2.45 17.11 4.07
N THR A 201 -3.73 17.36 4.34
CA THR A 201 -4.59 18.22 3.51
C THR A 201 -4.79 19.62 4.10
N ASN A 202 -4.57 19.82 5.39
CA ASN A 202 -4.86 21.08 6.09
C ASN A 202 -3.63 21.84 6.61
N GLY A 203 -2.45 21.22 6.61
CA GLY A 203 -1.18 21.82 7.00
C GLY A 203 -0.63 22.77 5.95
N THR A 204 0.29 23.64 6.38
CA THR A 204 0.87 24.69 5.53
C THR A 204 2.24 24.26 5.04
N TRP A 205 2.34 24.02 3.73
CA TRP A 205 3.58 23.65 3.04
C TRP A 205 4.10 24.85 2.25
N THR A 206 5.36 25.21 2.48
CA THR A 206 5.99 26.41 1.91
C THR A 206 7.16 26.01 1.03
N ASP A 207 7.25 26.70 -0.12
CA ASP A 207 8.37 26.75 -1.05
C ASP A 207 8.91 28.18 -0.96
N ALA A 208 9.89 28.39 -0.09
CA ALA A 208 10.28 29.73 0.37
C ALA A 208 11.06 30.53 -0.69
N ASP A 209 11.82 29.83 -1.52
CA ASP A 209 12.66 30.35 -2.59
C ASP A 209 12.01 30.27 -3.98
N GLY A 210 10.84 29.61 -4.07
CA GLY A 210 9.98 29.62 -5.25
C GLY A 210 10.51 28.73 -6.38
N ASP A 211 11.34 27.74 -6.05
CA ASP A 211 12.02 26.89 -7.02
C ASP A 211 11.16 25.66 -7.42
N GLY A 212 10.03 25.46 -6.73
CA GLY A 212 9.07 24.38 -6.96
C GLY A 212 9.18 23.21 -6.00
N LYS A 213 10.15 23.22 -5.08
CA LYS A 213 10.29 22.24 -4.00
C LYS A 213 9.82 22.83 -2.68
N TYR A 214 9.20 22.00 -1.85
CA TYR A 214 8.81 22.41 -0.51
C TYR A 214 9.98 22.23 0.45
N ASN A 215 10.26 23.22 1.29
CA ASN A 215 11.37 23.21 2.24
C ASN A 215 10.94 23.50 3.69
N ALA A 216 9.66 23.82 3.90
CA ALA A 216 9.11 23.96 5.23
C ALA A 216 7.66 23.47 5.31
N VAL A 217 7.31 22.93 6.47
CA VAL A 217 5.93 22.62 6.83
C VAL A 217 5.65 23.16 8.23
N THR A 218 4.51 23.83 8.39
CA THR A 218 4.05 24.38 9.66
C THR A 218 2.59 24.03 9.92
N GLY A 219 2.18 24.07 11.19
CA GLY A 219 0.87 23.64 11.63
C GLY A 219 0.83 22.14 11.90
N ASN A 220 -0.37 21.56 11.86
CA ASN A 220 -0.57 20.13 12.07
C ASN A 220 -0.19 19.35 10.81
N VAL A 221 0.83 18.50 10.90
CA VAL A 221 1.29 17.65 9.78
C VAL A 221 0.76 16.22 9.83
N THR A 222 -0.18 15.95 10.74
CA THR A 222 -0.85 14.66 10.84
C THR A 222 -1.64 14.38 9.56
N PRO A 223 -1.46 13.23 8.90
CA PRO A 223 -2.27 12.84 7.75
C PRO A 223 -3.77 12.75 8.04
N GLU A 224 -4.59 13.42 7.20
CA GLU A 224 -6.05 13.20 7.18
C GLU A 224 -6.46 12.02 6.28
N ILE A 225 -5.64 11.73 5.28
CA ILE A 225 -5.92 10.70 4.28
C ILE A 225 -4.72 9.79 4.07
N TRP A 226 -4.95 8.59 3.55
CA TRP A 226 -3.89 7.77 2.98
C TRP A 226 -3.75 7.99 1.47
N LEU A 227 -2.58 7.68 0.93
CA LEU A 227 -2.26 7.75 -0.49
C LEU A 227 -1.54 6.48 -0.94
N GLY A 228 -1.85 5.98 -2.14
CA GLY A 228 -1.07 4.94 -2.81
C GLY A 228 -0.80 5.26 -4.29
N ARG A 229 0.35 4.82 -4.80
CA ARG A 229 0.83 5.09 -6.16
C ARG A 229 0.94 3.84 -7.01
N ILE A 230 0.29 3.87 -8.17
CA ILE A 230 0.46 2.92 -9.26
C ILE A 230 1.26 3.67 -10.33
N TRP A 231 2.57 3.81 -10.08
CA TRP A 231 3.55 4.46 -10.96
C TRP A 231 4.47 3.37 -11.51
N THR A 232 4.37 3.05 -12.79
CA THR A 232 5.14 1.96 -13.40
C THR A 232 6.64 2.26 -13.47
N PRO A 233 7.52 1.24 -13.29
CA PRO A 233 8.98 1.43 -13.43
C PRO A 233 9.42 1.69 -14.87
N THR A 234 8.51 1.45 -15.83
CA THR A 234 8.67 1.75 -17.25
C THR A 234 7.81 2.94 -17.67
N ALA A 235 8.16 3.55 -18.81
CA ALA A 235 7.43 4.66 -19.42
C ALA A 235 7.10 5.80 -18.44
N ASP A 236 8.03 6.08 -17.52
CA ASP A 236 7.95 7.19 -16.55
C ASP A 236 6.63 7.22 -15.76
N GLY A 237 6.17 6.04 -15.34
CA GLY A 237 4.94 5.89 -14.59
C GLY A 237 3.71 5.57 -15.42
N ASN A 238 3.78 5.67 -16.75
CA ASN A 238 2.62 5.63 -17.65
C ASN A 238 2.53 4.36 -18.54
N ASP A 239 3.13 3.25 -18.14
CA ASP A 239 2.99 1.99 -18.89
C ASP A 239 1.60 1.37 -18.66
N ALA A 240 0.70 1.60 -19.62
CA ALA A 240 -0.67 1.11 -19.55
C ALA A 240 -0.79 -0.42 -19.50
N ALA A 241 0.18 -1.16 -20.06
CA ALA A 241 0.14 -2.63 -20.02
C ALA A 241 0.40 -3.12 -18.59
N LEU A 242 1.41 -2.56 -17.92
CA LEU A 242 1.71 -2.89 -16.53
C LEU A 242 0.59 -2.46 -15.57
N ILE A 243 -0.01 -1.28 -15.79
CA ILE A 243 -1.15 -0.81 -14.98
C ILE A 243 -2.34 -1.77 -15.13
N ASN A 244 -2.69 -2.18 -16.35
CA ASN A 244 -3.80 -3.11 -16.57
C ASN A 244 -3.55 -4.47 -15.92
N ASN A 245 -2.34 -5.00 -16.11
CA ASN A 245 -1.92 -6.27 -15.53
C ASN A 245 -1.92 -6.23 -13.99
N TYR A 246 -1.46 -5.13 -13.37
CA TYR A 246 -1.58 -4.90 -11.94
C TYR A 246 -3.04 -4.93 -11.46
N PHE A 247 -3.96 -4.25 -12.15
CA PHE A 247 -5.38 -4.26 -11.77
C PHE A 247 -6.08 -5.60 -12.04
N ASP A 248 -5.61 -6.40 -13.00
CA ASP A 248 -6.04 -7.78 -13.20
C ASP A 248 -5.64 -8.65 -11.99
N ARG A 249 -4.41 -8.55 -11.51
CA ARG A 249 -3.99 -9.23 -10.27
C ARG A 249 -4.70 -8.73 -9.02
N ASN A 250 -4.89 -7.43 -8.90
CA ASN A 250 -5.62 -6.82 -7.79
C ASN A 250 -7.03 -7.41 -7.68
N HIS A 251 -7.75 -7.49 -8.81
CA HIS A 251 -9.06 -8.12 -8.88
C HIS A 251 -8.99 -9.60 -8.49
N GLN A 252 -8.09 -10.37 -9.10
CA GLN A 252 -7.89 -11.79 -8.79
C GLN A 252 -7.63 -12.01 -7.30
N PHE A 253 -6.84 -11.16 -6.64
CA PHE A 253 -6.62 -11.26 -5.20
C PHE A 253 -7.92 -11.03 -4.42
N ARG A 254 -8.69 -10.00 -4.77
CA ARG A 254 -9.95 -9.66 -4.07
C ARG A 254 -11.03 -10.72 -4.18
N VAL A 255 -11.00 -11.54 -5.24
CA VAL A 255 -11.92 -12.67 -5.45
C VAL A 255 -11.33 -14.03 -5.04
N GLY A 256 -10.09 -14.06 -4.54
CA GLY A 256 -9.43 -15.27 -4.04
C GLY A 256 -8.71 -16.12 -5.10
N GLU A 257 -8.55 -15.61 -6.33
CA GLU A 257 -7.97 -16.30 -7.48
C GLU A 257 -6.45 -16.10 -7.64
N LEU A 258 -5.85 -15.04 -7.07
CA LEU A 258 -4.39 -14.81 -7.19
C LEU A 258 -3.56 -15.78 -6.34
N GLY A 259 -4.19 -16.41 -5.35
CA GLY A 259 -3.55 -17.19 -4.30
C GLY A 259 -3.23 -16.36 -3.06
N HIS A 260 -3.12 -17.05 -1.93
CA HIS A 260 -2.91 -16.47 -0.61
C HIS A 260 -2.07 -17.42 0.26
N SER A 261 -1.33 -16.87 1.21
CA SER A 261 -0.53 -17.62 2.17
C SER A 261 -0.78 -17.15 3.61
N ARG A 262 -0.52 -18.00 4.60
CA ARG A 262 -0.44 -17.54 6.00
C ARG A 262 0.99 -17.22 6.43
N SER A 263 1.99 -17.51 5.60
CA SER A 263 3.39 -17.27 5.94
C SER A 263 3.82 -15.81 5.75
N ALA A 264 4.66 -15.34 6.67
CA ALA A 264 5.38 -14.07 6.63
C ALA A 264 6.89 -14.32 6.63
N LEU A 265 7.67 -13.34 6.16
CA LEU A 265 9.13 -13.30 6.27
C LEU A 265 9.56 -12.01 6.93
N ALA A 266 10.38 -12.11 7.97
CA ALA A 266 11.21 -11.03 8.47
C ALA A 266 12.66 -11.35 8.08
N TYR A 267 13.20 -10.60 7.12
CA TYR A 267 14.57 -10.74 6.63
C TYR A 267 15.35 -9.49 7.02
N VAL A 268 16.11 -9.60 8.10
CA VAL A 268 16.74 -8.46 8.76
C VAL A 268 18.25 -8.58 8.63
N ASP A 269 18.84 -7.75 7.77
CA ASP A 269 20.28 -7.78 7.55
C ASP A 269 21.06 -7.22 8.76
N ASP A 270 22.30 -7.70 8.87
CA ASP A 270 23.32 -7.45 9.88
C ASP A 270 23.11 -6.28 10.85
N ASP A 271 23.09 -5.06 10.33
CA ASP A 271 23.08 -3.79 11.03
C ASP A 271 21.87 -3.61 11.95
N TRP A 272 20.81 -4.39 11.70
CA TRP A 272 19.56 -4.36 12.45
C TRP A 272 19.17 -5.70 13.05
N GLU A 273 20.11 -6.65 13.26
CA GLU A 273 19.82 -8.01 13.79
C GLU A 273 18.88 -8.02 15.02
N HIS A 274 18.91 -6.96 15.83
CA HIS A 274 18.09 -6.77 17.03
C HIS A 274 16.63 -6.35 16.77
N PHE A 275 16.23 -6.08 15.53
CA PHE A 275 14.83 -5.84 15.16
C PHE A 275 13.99 -7.13 15.16
N ASP A 276 14.63 -8.30 15.28
CA ASP A 276 13.95 -9.58 15.43
C ASP A 276 12.96 -9.88 14.28
N ASP A 277 11.67 -10.03 14.58
CA ASP A 277 10.59 -10.17 13.58
C ASP A 277 9.98 -8.83 13.14
N CYS A 278 10.61 -7.70 13.50
CA CYS A 278 10.11 -6.35 13.28
C CYS A 278 8.68 -6.14 13.82
N GLU A 279 8.34 -6.81 14.93
CA GLU A 279 7.00 -6.77 15.54
C GLU A 279 5.88 -7.26 14.59
N MET A 280 6.22 -8.05 13.55
CA MET A 280 5.23 -8.68 12.66
C MET A 280 4.31 -9.66 13.40
N ASP A 281 4.69 -10.11 14.60
CA ASP A 281 3.88 -10.94 15.48
C ASP A 281 2.59 -10.26 15.95
N LEU A 282 2.52 -8.93 15.89
CA LEU A 282 1.31 -8.14 16.12
C LEU A 282 0.29 -8.29 14.97
N MET A 283 0.74 -8.65 13.77
CA MET A 283 -0.12 -8.84 12.59
C MET A 283 -0.47 -10.31 12.34
N THR A 284 0.49 -11.23 12.52
CA THR A 284 0.31 -12.66 12.25
C THR A 284 1.02 -13.49 13.33
N PRO A 285 0.51 -14.65 13.76
CA PRO A 285 1.16 -15.41 14.83
C PRO A 285 2.62 -15.77 14.50
N ALA A 286 3.50 -15.68 15.49
CA ALA A 286 4.94 -15.92 15.33
C ALA A 286 5.29 -17.27 14.67
N SER A 287 4.48 -18.31 14.86
CA SER A 287 4.68 -19.62 14.23
C SER A 287 4.53 -19.62 12.70
N TYR A 288 3.99 -18.55 12.11
CA TYR A 288 3.90 -18.36 10.67
C TYR A 288 4.94 -17.36 10.12
N ILE A 289 5.82 -16.83 10.97
CA ILE A 289 6.87 -15.90 10.57
C ILE A 289 8.17 -16.68 10.42
N THR A 290 8.69 -16.75 9.20
CA THR A 290 10.09 -17.14 8.98
C THR A 290 10.96 -15.93 9.29
N LYS A 291 11.94 -16.09 10.17
CA LYS A 291 12.82 -15.00 10.61
C LYS A 291 14.27 -15.34 10.30
N TYR A 292 14.97 -14.42 9.66
CA TYR A 292 16.42 -14.45 9.44
C TYR A 292 17.01 -13.13 9.93
N THR A 293 17.84 -13.22 10.97
CA THR A 293 18.50 -12.06 11.62
C THR A 293 19.99 -12.30 11.84
N ASN A 294 20.51 -13.51 11.57
CA ASN A 294 21.92 -13.82 11.82
C ASN A 294 22.79 -13.23 10.70
N PRO A 295 23.69 -12.28 11.00
CA PRO A 295 24.51 -11.58 10.02
C PRO A 295 25.36 -12.51 9.14
N ASN A 296 25.68 -13.73 9.61
CA ASN A 296 26.47 -14.68 8.85
C ASN A 296 25.66 -15.47 7.80
N THR A 297 24.35 -15.29 7.78
CA THR A 297 23.42 -16.03 6.91
C THR A 297 22.46 -15.15 6.13
N THR A 298 22.34 -13.87 6.50
CA THR A 298 21.48 -12.89 5.80
C THR A 298 22.16 -12.38 4.53
N ASP A 299 22.37 -13.27 3.56
CA ASP A 299 23.02 -12.95 2.29
C ASP A 299 22.02 -12.75 1.13
N ALA A 300 22.50 -12.40 -0.07
CA ALA A 300 21.60 -12.18 -1.20
C ALA A 300 20.99 -13.48 -1.71
N ASP A 301 21.73 -14.59 -1.69
CA ASP A 301 21.27 -15.87 -2.24
C ASP A 301 20.16 -16.50 -1.40
N LEU A 302 20.24 -16.42 -0.07
CA LEU A 302 19.16 -16.83 0.81
C LEU A 302 17.93 -15.93 0.60
N TYR A 303 18.09 -14.61 0.49
CA TYR A 303 16.95 -13.73 0.20
C TYR A 303 16.26 -14.09 -1.11
N LYS A 304 17.02 -14.35 -2.19
CA LYS A 304 16.51 -14.81 -3.49
C LYS A 304 15.70 -16.10 -3.36
N VAL A 305 16.11 -17.03 -2.49
CA VAL A 305 15.35 -18.27 -2.22
C VAL A 305 14.05 -17.96 -1.46
N GLU A 306 14.12 -17.14 -0.42
CA GLU A 306 12.99 -16.89 0.47
C GLU A 306 11.91 -15.99 -0.14
N ILE A 307 12.30 -14.98 -0.93
CA ILE A 307 11.39 -14.04 -1.59
C ILE A 307 10.57 -14.70 -2.72
N ASN A 308 11.08 -15.80 -3.28
CA ASN A 308 10.43 -16.57 -4.33
C ASN A 308 9.42 -17.61 -3.81
N LYS A 309 9.36 -17.83 -2.49
CA LYS A 309 8.33 -18.67 -1.86
C LYS A 309 7.03 -17.88 -1.72
N THR A 310 5.89 -18.55 -1.87
CA THR A 310 4.58 -17.90 -1.72
C THR A 310 4.34 -17.45 -0.28
N ARG A 311 4.50 -16.16 -0.05
CA ARG A 311 4.30 -15.49 1.23
C ARG A 311 3.17 -14.48 1.10
N SER A 312 2.57 -14.10 2.21
CA SER A 312 1.60 -13.01 2.16
C SER A 312 2.25 -11.69 2.51
N PHE A 313 3.25 -11.66 3.40
CA PHE A 313 3.94 -10.43 3.75
C PHE A 313 5.43 -10.67 3.94
N VAL A 314 6.23 -9.70 3.49
CA VAL A 314 7.68 -9.69 3.67
C VAL A 314 8.10 -8.35 4.26
N GLN A 315 8.82 -8.39 5.37
CA GLN A 315 9.64 -7.31 5.87
C GLN A 315 11.08 -7.60 5.45
N VAL A 316 11.73 -6.66 4.78
CA VAL A 316 13.17 -6.70 4.53
C VAL A 316 13.82 -5.47 5.13
N CYS A 317 14.91 -5.66 5.86
CA CYS A 317 15.79 -4.60 6.34
C CYS A 317 17.14 -4.79 5.68
N ALA A 318 17.51 -3.86 4.80
CA ALA A 318 18.75 -3.94 4.04
C ALA A 318 19.14 -2.53 3.57
N HIS A 319 20.44 -2.27 3.45
CA HIS A 319 20.90 -1.12 2.67
C HIS A 319 20.47 -1.25 1.21
N SER A 320 20.20 -0.13 0.54
CA SER A 320 19.65 -0.17 -0.83
C SER A 320 19.86 1.14 -1.58
N SER A 321 19.58 1.10 -2.87
CA SER A 321 19.37 2.24 -3.74
C SER A 321 18.02 2.08 -4.46
N PRO A 322 17.62 3.03 -5.33
CA PRO A 322 16.50 2.80 -6.23
C PRO A 322 16.69 1.58 -7.16
N HIS A 323 17.89 1.02 -7.30
CA HIS A 323 18.17 -0.05 -8.27
C HIS A 323 18.70 -1.35 -7.67
N VAL A 324 19.08 -1.36 -6.39
CA VAL A 324 19.70 -2.53 -5.76
C VAL A 324 19.36 -2.69 -4.28
N HIS A 325 19.22 -3.93 -3.83
CA HIS A 325 19.40 -4.31 -2.42
C HIS A 325 20.83 -4.78 -2.19
N SER A 326 21.44 -4.31 -1.11
CA SER A 326 22.79 -4.64 -0.67
C SER A 326 22.73 -5.44 0.62
N PHE A 327 23.22 -6.68 0.58
CA PHE A 327 23.32 -7.57 1.73
C PHE A 327 24.78 -7.74 2.11
N ARG A 328 25.14 -7.36 3.32
CA ARG A 328 26.52 -7.48 3.79
C ARG A 328 26.68 -8.83 4.47
N VAL A 329 27.78 -9.52 4.15
CA VAL A 329 28.10 -10.83 4.74
C VAL A 329 29.41 -10.68 5.51
N PRO A 330 29.38 -10.27 6.80
CA PRO A 330 30.58 -9.93 7.56
C PRO A 330 31.62 -11.06 7.60
N SER A 331 31.19 -12.32 7.68
CA SER A 331 32.07 -13.50 7.70
C SER A 331 32.88 -13.67 6.41
N GLN A 332 32.38 -13.18 5.28
CA GLN A 332 33.04 -13.22 3.98
C GLN A 332 33.76 -11.91 3.63
N GLY A 333 33.53 -10.85 4.40
CA GLY A 333 34.08 -9.52 4.14
C GLY A 333 33.64 -8.91 2.81
N ASN A 334 32.48 -9.33 2.30
CA ASN A 334 31.93 -8.88 1.01
C ASN A 334 30.49 -8.34 1.17
N THR A 335 30.01 -7.73 0.08
CA THR A 335 28.64 -7.24 -0.05
C THR A 335 28.06 -7.80 -1.33
N GLU A 336 26.96 -8.54 -1.19
CA GLU A 336 26.20 -9.14 -2.27
C GLU A 336 25.05 -8.23 -2.68
N LEU A 337 24.66 -8.32 -3.95
CA LEU A 337 23.68 -7.40 -4.53
C LEU A 337 22.55 -8.14 -5.23
N ILE A 338 21.35 -7.55 -5.14
CA ILE A 338 20.19 -7.92 -5.93
C ILE A 338 19.67 -6.68 -6.66
N ASN A 339 19.94 -6.62 -7.96
CA ASN A 339 19.54 -5.48 -8.79
C ASN A 339 18.14 -5.68 -9.37
N THR A 340 17.56 -4.60 -9.92
CA THR A 340 16.25 -4.59 -10.61
C THR A 340 16.12 -5.67 -11.67
N ALA A 341 17.18 -5.94 -12.43
CA ALA A 341 17.20 -6.98 -13.47
C ALA A 341 16.90 -8.38 -12.92
N TYR A 342 17.24 -8.69 -11.67
CA TYR A 342 16.88 -9.98 -11.07
C TYR A 342 15.36 -10.10 -10.93
N PHE A 343 14.71 -9.12 -10.28
CA PHE A 343 13.26 -9.13 -10.07
C PHE A 343 12.47 -8.97 -11.37
N ARG A 344 12.99 -8.20 -12.32
CA ARG A 344 12.36 -7.95 -13.62
C ARG A 344 12.49 -9.13 -14.59
N ASP A 345 13.69 -9.69 -14.73
CA ASP A 345 14.03 -10.59 -15.84
C ASP A 345 14.26 -12.04 -15.42
N GLN A 346 14.61 -12.30 -14.16
CA GLN A 346 14.97 -13.65 -13.70
C GLN A 346 13.88 -14.27 -12.86
N ARG A 347 13.54 -13.67 -11.72
CA ARG A 347 12.56 -14.20 -10.75
C ARG A 347 11.86 -13.06 -10.03
N CYS A 348 10.54 -12.94 -10.21
CA CYS A 348 9.78 -11.90 -9.52
C CYS A 348 9.51 -12.30 -8.05
N PRO A 349 9.40 -11.33 -7.12
CA PRO A 349 8.93 -11.60 -5.77
C PRO A 349 7.59 -12.35 -5.76
N ASN A 350 7.46 -13.34 -4.87
CA ASN A 350 6.26 -14.16 -4.74
C ASN A 350 5.55 -13.91 -3.41
N ALA A 351 5.37 -12.64 -3.06
CA ALA A 351 4.55 -12.24 -1.92
C ALA A 351 3.52 -11.18 -2.29
N ASN A 352 2.48 -11.02 -1.48
CA ASN A 352 1.42 -10.05 -1.76
C ASN A 352 1.74 -8.64 -1.24
N PHE A 353 2.39 -8.55 -0.08
CA PHE A 353 2.64 -7.29 0.63
C PHE A 353 4.10 -7.19 1.08
N PHE A 354 4.64 -5.98 1.05
CA PHE A 354 6.03 -5.72 1.40
C PHE A 354 6.16 -4.48 2.30
N ASN A 355 7.05 -4.56 3.29
CA ASN A 355 7.61 -3.41 3.98
C ASN A 355 9.12 -3.41 3.73
N LEU A 356 9.57 -2.41 3.00
CA LEU A 356 10.94 -2.24 2.54
C LEU A 356 11.64 -1.25 3.49
N PHE A 357 12.24 -1.76 4.56
CA PHE A 357 13.19 -1.00 5.36
C PHE A 357 14.51 -0.87 4.60
N CYS A 358 14.45 -0.09 3.52
CA CYS A 358 15.45 0.01 2.48
C CYS A 358 15.47 1.43 1.90
N CYS A 359 16.65 2.03 1.82
CA CYS A 359 16.86 3.36 1.23
C CYS A 359 16.33 3.45 -0.19
N SER A 360 15.54 4.49 -0.47
CA SER A 360 15.20 4.96 -1.82
C SER A 360 14.54 3.93 -2.77
N THR A 361 14.16 2.74 -2.29
CA THR A 361 13.58 1.69 -3.13
C THR A 361 12.21 2.07 -3.67
N ALA A 362 11.50 2.97 -2.99
CA ALA A 362 10.23 3.53 -3.43
C ALA A 362 10.39 4.87 -4.14
N ARG A 363 11.60 5.26 -4.59
CA ARG A 363 11.84 6.47 -5.40
C ARG A 363 11.28 6.29 -6.81
N PHE A 364 9.96 6.29 -6.92
CA PHE A 364 9.21 5.96 -8.14
C PHE A 364 9.44 6.92 -9.31
N THR A 365 10.05 8.09 -9.08
CA THR A 365 10.47 9.02 -10.15
C THR A 365 11.73 8.55 -10.88
N GLU A 366 12.48 7.59 -10.33
CA GLU A 366 13.55 6.89 -11.02
C GLU A 366 12.99 5.89 -12.03
N ASN A 367 13.65 5.78 -13.17
CA ASN A 367 13.30 4.73 -14.13
C ASN A 367 13.84 3.40 -13.62
N ASP A 368 13.12 2.33 -13.94
CA ASP A 368 13.48 0.97 -13.54
C ASP A 368 13.64 0.80 -12.01
N TYR A 369 12.92 1.60 -11.20
CA TYR A 369 13.09 1.56 -9.75
C TYR A 369 12.65 0.23 -9.11
N LEU A 370 13.40 -0.20 -8.10
CA LEU A 370 13.37 -1.53 -7.50
C LEU A 370 12.01 -1.85 -6.86
N GLY A 371 11.45 -0.92 -6.08
CA GLY A 371 10.13 -1.08 -5.46
C GLY A 371 9.00 -1.28 -6.47
N GLY A 372 9.16 -0.81 -7.71
CA GLY A 372 8.22 -1.07 -8.80
C GLY A 372 8.18 -2.54 -9.17
N TRP A 373 9.35 -3.19 -9.26
CA TRP A 373 9.47 -4.62 -9.55
C TRP A 373 9.07 -5.54 -8.40
N TYR A 374 8.72 -4.99 -7.23
CA TYR A 374 8.02 -5.73 -6.18
C TYR A 374 6.52 -5.88 -6.44
N ILE A 375 5.90 -5.02 -7.25
CA ILE A 375 4.44 -5.02 -7.48
C ILE A 375 4.05 -5.10 -8.97
N PHE A 376 4.99 -4.87 -9.88
CA PHE A 376 4.83 -5.00 -11.32
C PHE A 376 5.64 -6.18 -11.88
N ASP A 377 5.25 -6.61 -13.08
CA ASP A 377 5.81 -7.78 -13.75
C ASP A 377 6.36 -7.28 -15.07
N LYS A 378 7.41 -7.91 -15.57
CA LYS A 378 7.75 -7.71 -16.98
C LYS A 378 6.72 -8.45 -17.84
N ALA A 379 6.19 -7.79 -18.86
CA ALA A 379 5.34 -8.46 -19.84
C ALA A 379 6.07 -9.68 -20.45
N GLY A 380 5.45 -10.86 -20.36
CA GLY A 380 6.03 -12.13 -20.80
C GLY A 380 7.00 -12.80 -19.81
N GLY A 381 7.21 -12.23 -18.63
CA GLY A 381 7.97 -12.82 -17.52
C GLY A 381 7.11 -13.65 -16.55
N GLU A 382 7.66 -13.95 -15.37
CA GLU A 382 6.92 -14.57 -14.27
C GLU A 382 5.81 -13.63 -13.75
N ILE A 383 4.74 -14.24 -13.21
CA ILE A 383 3.63 -13.48 -12.60
C ILE A 383 4.02 -13.09 -11.16
N ASN A 384 4.26 -11.80 -10.93
CA ASN A 384 4.50 -11.25 -9.60
C ASN A 384 3.17 -11.24 -8.83
N ARG A 385 3.19 -11.61 -7.55
CA ARG A 385 1.99 -11.57 -6.70
C ARG A 385 1.85 -10.29 -5.88
N GLY A 386 2.81 -9.39 -6.00
CA GLY A 386 2.86 -8.15 -5.25
C GLY A 386 1.72 -7.20 -5.58
N LEU A 387 1.13 -6.64 -4.53
CA LEU A 387 0.00 -5.72 -4.61
C LEU A 387 0.25 -4.44 -3.81
N THR A 388 1.11 -4.49 -2.80
CA THR A 388 1.49 -3.30 -2.06
C THR A 388 2.92 -3.40 -1.55
N ALA A 389 3.68 -2.33 -1.68
CA ALA A 389 4.95 -2.15 -1.00
C ALA A 389 4.94 -0.81 -0.27
N VAL A 390 5.34 -0.80 1.00
CA VAL A 390 5.64 0.42 1.75
C VAL A 390 7.15 0.58 1.78
N GLY A 391 7.66 1.76 1.44
CA GLY A 391 9.10 2.03 1.40
C GLY A 391 9.38 3.53 1.34
N SER A 392 10.65 3.89 1.16
CA SER A 392 11.10 5.28 1.16
C SER A 392 11.58 5.75 -0.22
N THR A 393 11.33 7.01 -0.56
CA THR A 393 11.81 7.70 -1.77
C THR A 393 13.21 8.32 -1.59
N LYS A 394 13.77 8.25 -0.38
CA LYS A 394 15.08 8.76 0.01
C LYS A 394 15.77 7.82 1.01
N THR A 395 16.94 8.23 1.50
CA THR A 395 17.58 7.63 2.67
C THR A 395 16.67 7.69 3.90
N GLY A 396 16.59 6.61 4.68
CA GLY A 396 15.61 6.45 5.76
C GLY A 396 14.47 5.50 5.37
N SER A 397 13.69 5.04 6.35
CA SER A 397 12.51 4.19 6.17
C SER A 397 11.69 4.11 7.47
N MET A 398 10.72 3.19 7.53
CA MET A 398 9.82 2.99 8.66
C MET A 398 10.56 2.44 9.89
N LEU A 399 10.53 3.16 11.00
CA LEU A 399 10.80 2.61 12.34
C LEU A 399 9.50 2.51 13.13
N PHE A 400 9.54 2.00 14.36
CA PHE A 400 8.34 1.87 15.21
C PHE A 400 7.27 0.98 14.56
N PHE A 401 7.68 -0.21 14.12
CA PHE A 401 6.89 -1.13 13.31
C PHE A 401 5.54 -1.51 13.92
N ALA A 402 5.43 -1.57 15.26
CA ALA A 402 4.15 -1.84 15.93
C ALA A 402 3.02 -0.90 15.49
N ASP A 403 3.33 0.38 15.24
CA ASP A 403 2.33 1.38 14.85
C ASP A 403 1.74 1.14 13.47
N PHE A 404 2.40 0.30 12.67
CA PHE A 404 1.93 -0.14 11.37
C PHE A 404 1.34 -1.55 11.43
N TYR A 405 2.04 -2.50 12.05
CA TYR A 405 1.61 -3.90 12.07
C TYR A 405 0.42 -4.18 12.99
N GLU A 406 0.28 -3.48 14.11
CA GLU A 406 -0.86 -3.68 15.01
C GLU A 406 -2.20 -3.27 14.35
N PRO A 407 -2.34 -2.10 13.68
CA PRO A 407 -3.52 -1.79 12.87
C PRO A 407 -3.89 -2.87 11.84
N ILE A 408 -2.90 -3.41 11.11
CA ILE A 408 -3.14 -4.48 10.12
C ILE A 408 -3.59 -5.77 10.84
N GLY A 409 -2.94 -6.07 11.97
CA GLY A 409 -3.30 -7.13 12.91
C GLY A 409 -4.72 -7.00 13.44
N LYS A 410 -5.28 -5.79 13.51
CA LYS A 410 -6.69 -5.47 13.84
C LYS A 410 -7.63 -5.40 12.62
N GLY A 411 -7.10 -5.60 11.42
CA GLY A 411 -7.88 -5.75 10.18
C GLY A 411 -8.01 -4.48 9.37
N LYS A 412 -7.25 -3.43 9.70
CA LYS A 412 -7.16 -2.22 8.88
C LYS A 412 -6.40 -2.50 7.57
N CYS A 413 -6.66 -1.67 6.56
CA CYS A 413 -5.92 -1.73 5.31
C CYS A 413 -4.53 -1.09 5.45
N ILE A 414 -3.65 -1.32 4.47
CA ILE A 414 -2.28 -0.78 4.47
C ILE A 414 -2.28 0.75 4.56
N GLY A 415 -3.21 1.42 3.87
CA GLY A 415 -3.35 2.87 3.90
C GLY A 415 -3.72 3.40 5.29
N ASP A 416 -4.73 2.79 5.93
CA ASP A 416 -5.11 3.15 7.30
C ASP A 416 -3.95 2.90 8.29
N ALA A 417 -3.23 1.79 8.13
CA ALA A 417 -2.09 1.47 8.97
C ALA A 417 -0.94 2.48 8.83
N LEU A 418 -0.59 2.91 7.61
CA LEU A 418 0.44 3.94 7.43
C LEU A 418 -0.02 5.32 7.91
N ALA A 419 -1.30 5.67 7.73
CA ALA A 419 -1.85 6.91 8.26
C ALA A 419 -1.82 6.94 9.81
N GLU A 420 -2.13 5.81 10.46
CA GLU A 420 -2.02 5.67 11.93
C GLU A 420 -0.58 5.66 12.41
N TRP A 421 0.33 5.08 11.64
CA TRP A 421 1.76 5.15 11.90
C TRP A 421 2.28 6.60 11.87
N TRP A 422 1.83 7.42 10.92
CA TRP A 422 2.12 8.85 10.90
C TRP A 422 1.44 9.61 12.05
N GLN A 423 0.18 9.31 12.37
CA GLN A 423 -0.51 9.90 13.52
C GLN A 423 0.23 9.64 14.83
N ALA A 424 0.90 8.49 14.95
CA ALA A 424 1.75 8.16 16.08
C ALA A 424 3.03 9.01 16.18
N ARG A 425 3.46 9.70 15.11
CA ARG A 425 4.57 10.66 15.13
C ARG A 425 4.15 12.04 15.65
N GLY A 426 2.86 12.33 15.69
CA GLY A 426 2.31 13.58 16.24
C GLY A 426 2.05 14.65 15.18
N ALA A 427 1.67 15.83 15.66
CA ALA A 427 1.26 16.97 14.82
C ALA A 427 2.43 17.85 14.37
N ASP A 428 3.64 17.59 14.88
CA ASP A 428 4.89 18.28 14.60
C ASP A 428 5.98 17.23 14.39
N HIS A 429 6.96 17.52 13.52
CA HIS A 429 8.08 16.62 13.25
C HIS A 429 9.41 17.32 13.47
N ASP A 430 10.27 16.73 14.29
CA ASP A 430 11.63 17.22 14.51
C ASP A 430 12.53 16.95 13.29
N LEU A 431 13.82 17.28 13.41
CA LEU A 431 14.76 17.05 12.31
C LEU A 431 14.98 15.54 12.04
N GLY A 432 15.05 14.71 13.07
CA GLY A 432 15.27 13.28 12.89
C GLY A 432 14.08 12.57 12.26
N GLU A 433 12.85 12.97 12.61
CA GLU A 433 11.62 12.48 11.97
C GLU A 433 11.56 12.88 10.49
N ARG A 434 11.93 14.12 10.16
CA ARG A 434 12.05 14.57 8.76
C ARG A 434 13.07 13.74 7.98
N ARG A 435 14.25 13.54 8.56
CA ARG A 435 15.33 12.74 7.96
C ARG A 435 14.88 11.30 7.69
N TRP A 436 14.28 10.62 8.66
CA TRP A 436 13.91 9.22 8.50
C TRP A 436 12.63 8.98 7.69
N PHE A 437 11.62 9.83 7.82
CA PHE A 437 10.25 9.44 7.47
C PHE A 437 9.64 10.18 6.27
N TYR A 438 10.14 11.35 5.87
CA TYR A 438 9.46 12.16 4.84
C TYR A 438 9.48 11.52 3.44
N GLY A 439 10.29 10.47 3.24
CA GLY A 439 10.28 9.66 2.04
C GLY A 439 9.22 8.55 2.00
N MET A 440 8.51 8.28 3.10
CA MET A 440 7.60 7.13 3.18
C MET A 440 6.46 7.24 2.17
N SER A 441 6.27 6.19 1.38
CA SER A 441 5.24 6.08 0.35
C SER A 441 4.66 4.67 0.28
N ILE A 442 3.42 4.56 -0.20
CA ILE A 442 2.77 3.30 -0.56
C ILE A 442 2.80 3.17 -2.08
N LEU A 443 3.42 2.11 -2.57
CA LEU A 443 3.31 1.64 -3.94
C LEU A 443 2.19 0.60 -4.01
N GLY A 444 1.30 0.72 -5.00
CA GLY A 444 0.16 -0.16 -5.20
C GLY A 444 -1.12 0.30 -4.52
N ASP A 445 -1.93 -0.65 -4.08
CA ASP A 445 -3.30 -0.41 -3.61
C ASP A 445 -3.37 -0.35 -2.07
N PRO A 446 -3.57 0.84 -1.49
CA PRO A 446 -3.59 1.05 -0.05
C PRO A 446 -4.86 0.51 0.63
N THR A 447 -5.91 0.16 -0.13
CA THR A 447 -7.18 -0.34 0.43
C THR A 447 -7.15 -1.82 0.78
N LEU A 448 -6.09 -2.52 0.35
CA LEU A 448 -5.91 -3.94 0.64
C LEU A 448 -5.47 -4.17 2.09
N THR A 449 -5.80 -5.36 2.58
CA THR A 449 -5.30 -5.92 3.83
C THR A 449 -4.91 -7.36 3.54
N TRP A 450 -3.98 -7.92 4.31
CA TRP A 450 -3.52 -9.31 4.15
C TRP A 450 -4.69 -10.29 4.00
N TRP A 451 -5.73 -10.15 4.82
CA TRP A 451 -6.87 -11.08 4.89
C TRP A 451 -7.84 -10.96 3.72
N LYS A 452 -7.64 -9.96 2.84
CA LYS A 452 -8.55 -9.68 1.74
C LYS A 452 -8.59 -10.82 0.72
N GLY A 453 -7.46 -11.51 0.51
CA GLY A 453 -7.34 -12.62 -0.44
C GLY A 453 -7.88 -13.97 0.05
N ALA A 454 -8.28 -14.09 1.31
CA ALA A 454 -8.85 -15.32 1.86
C ALA A 454 -10.35 -15.46 1.50
N VAL A 455 -10.65 -15.61 0.21
CA VAL A 455 -12.01 -15.72 -0.33
C VAL A 455 -12.25 -17.13 -0.88
N PRO A 456 -13.31 -17.83 -0.42
CA PRO A 456 -13.68 -19.12 -0.98
C PRO A 456 -14.13 -19.01 -2.44
N THR A 457 -13.67 -19.93 -3.30
CA THR A 457 -14.18 -20.04 -4.68
C THR A 457 -15.43 -20.89 -4.68
N LEU A 458 -16.53 -20.35 -5.20
CA LEU A 458 -17.77 -21.09 -5.33
C LEU A 458 -17.60 -22.22 -6.37
N LEU A 459 -18.25 -23.37 -6.18
CA LEU A 459 -18.15 -24.53 -7.08
C LEU A 459 -19.51 -24.89 -7.64
N ASP A 460 -20.44 -25.31 -6.79
CA ASP A 460 -21.79 -25.74 -7.19
C ASP A 460 -22.87 -25.00 -6.39
N PRO A 461 -24.01 -24.63 -6.99
CA PRO A 461 -24.28 -24.71 -8.42
C PRO A 461 -23.51 -23.65 -9.23
N ASP A 462 -23.41 -23.89 -10.54
CA ASP A 462 -22.87 -22.91 -11.49
C ASP A 462 -23.75 -21.66 -11.56
N GLU A 463 -23.12 -20.56 -11.97
CA GLU A 463 -23.81 -19.28 -12.21
C GLU A 463 -24.98 -19.46 -13.19
N GLY A 464 -26.17 -19.01 -12.81
CA GLY A 464 -27.36 -19.04 -13.64
C GLY A 464 -28.07 -20.41 -13.73
N THR A 465 -27.66 -21.40 -12.92
CA THR A 465 -28.27 -22.74 -12.93
C THR A 465 -29.79 -22.70 -12.76
N VAL A 466 -30.50 -23.52 -13.55
CA VAL A 466 -31.96 -23.65 -13.53
C VAL A 466 -32.36 -25.04 -13.05
N PHE A 467 -33.21 -25.09 -12.03
CA PHE A 467 -33.76 -26.32 -11.45
C PHE A 467 -35.25 -26.46 -11.75
N ASN A 468 -35.79 -27.69 -11.78
CA ASN A 468 -37.21 -27.97 -12.07
C ASN A 468 -37.81 -29.08 -11.19
N HIS A 469 -37.14 -29.48 -10.11
CA HIS A 469 -37.59 -30.58 -9.25
C HIS A 469 -38.24 -30.08 -7.95
N TYR A 470 -39.11 -30.93 -7.37
CA TYR A 470 -39.68 -30.78 -6.03
C TYR A 470 -39.44 -32.06 -5.21
N PRO A 471 -39.00 -31.99 -3.93
CA PRO A 471 -38.67 -30.79 -3.18
C PRO A 471 -37.45 -30.05 -3.75
N ARG A 472 -37.36 -28.74 -3.50
CA ARG A 472 -36.30 -27.85 -4.00
C ARG A 472 -35.01 -27.98 -3.19
N LYS A 473 -34.51 -29.21 -3.14
CA LYS A 473 -33.25 -29.60 -2.48
C LYS A 473 -32.06 -29.26 -3.36
N MET A 474 -31.09 -28.54 -2.83
CA MET A 474 -29.85 -28.24 -3.53
C MET A 474 -28.65 -28.33 -2.59
N THR A 475 -27.46 -28.43 -3.17
CA THR A 475 -26.20 -28.47 -2.43
C THR A 475 -25.32 -27.33 -2.91
N PHE A 476 -24.88 -26.49 -1.96
CA PHE A 476 -23.87 -25.47 -2.19
C PHE A 476 -22.50 -26.05 -1.90
N LYS A 477 -21.51 -25.85 -2.78
CA LYS A 477 -20.12 -26.29 -2.57
C LYS A 477 -19.13 -25.19 -2.90
N TRP A 478 -18.04 -25.10 -2.15
CA TRP A 478 -16.97 -24.13 -2.39
C TRP A 478 -15.59 -24.76 -2.13
N THR A 479 -14.52 -24.10 -2.56
CA THR A 479 -13.15 -24.46 -2.21
C THR A 479 -12.82 -23.93 -0.80
N PRO A 480 -12.05 -24.67 0.01
CA PRO A 480 -11.55 -24.12 1.25
C PRO A 480 -10.53 -23.02 0.98
N VAL A 481 -10.43 -22.04 1.88
CA VAL A 481 -9.29 -21.12 1.89
C VAL A 481 -8.04 -21.85 2.40
N ASN A 482 -6.85 -21.45 1.92
CA ASN A 482 -5.57 -22.08 2.30
C ASN A 482 -5.09 -21.65 3.70
N ILE A 483 -5.97 -21.75 4.70
CA ILE A 483 -5.72 -21.36 6.08
C ILE A 483 -6.32 -22.41 7.02
N THR A 484 -5.46 -23.12 7.74
CA THR A 484 -5.87 -24.14 8.72
C THR A 484 -6.76 -23.53 9.81
N GLY A 485 -7.84 -24.24 10.15
CA GLY A 485 -8.81 -23.83 11.18
C GLY A 485 -9.84 -22.80 10.70
N ALA A 486 -9.92 -22.51 9.40
CA ALA A 486 -10.98 -21.67 8.85
C ALA A 486 -12.36 -22.37 8.99
N THR A 487 -13.35 -21.60 9.42
CA THR A 487 -14.78 -21.97 9.32
C THR A 487 -15.45 -21.07 8.29
N TYR A 488 -16.68 -21.40 7.88
CA TYR A 488 -17.37 -20.68 6.81
C TYR A 488 -18.71 -20.13 7.26
N SER A 489 -19.08 -18.99 6.66
CA SER A 489 -20.45 -18.52 6.63
C SER A 489 -21.01 -18.58 5.22
N LEU A 490 -22.17 -19.19 5.07
CA LEU A 490 -22.93 -19.23 3.82
C LEU A 490 -24.12 -18.28 3.94
N GLU A 491 -24.27 -17.39 2.97
CA GLU A 491 -25.46 -16.57 2.83
C GLU A 491 -26.25 -17.01 1.59
N VAL A 492 -27.54 -17.24 1.78
CA VAL A 492 -28.51 -17.53 0.72
C VAL A 492 -29.55 -16.40 0.75
N ASP A 493 -29.85 -15.87 -0.43
CA ASP A 493 -30.83 -14.80 -0.63
C ASP A 493 -31.88 -15.26 -1.64
N ALA A 494 -33.12 -14.84 -1.43
CA ALA A 494 -34.29 -15.25 -2.19
C ALA A 494 -35.08 -13.99 -2.58
N PHE A 495 -35.17 -13.74 -3.88
CA PHE A 495 -35.73 -12.49 -4.39
C PHE A 495 -37.20 -12.35 -4.00
N GLY A 496 -37.58 -11.26 -3.35
CA GLY A 496 -38.95 -11.03 -2.91
C GLY A 496 -39.33 -11.68 -1.58
N ALA A 497 -38.48 -12.56 -1.01
CA ALA A 497 -38.84 -13.35 0.18
C ALA A 497 -38.85 -12.52 1.47
N VAL A 498 -37.94 -11.54 1.58
CA VAL A 498 -37.89 -10.62 2.73
C VAL A 498 -38.72 -9.37 2.48
N ASN A 499 -38.56 -8.77 1.29
CA ASN A 499 -39.31 -7.60 0.83
C ASN A 499 -39.71 -7.82 -0.63
N ALA A 500 -40.98 -7.61 -0.96
CA ALA A 500 -41.50 -7.85 -2.30
C ALA A 500 -40.71 -7.06 -3.37
N GLY A 501 -40.30 -7.74 -4.44
CA GLY A 501 -39.55 -7.15 -5.55
C GLY A 501 -38.11 -6.75 -5.24
N GLN A 502 -37.53 -7.23 -4.13
CA GLN A 502 -36.16 -6.88 -3.72
C GLN A 502 -35.37 -8.09 -3.23
N TRP A 503 -34.05 -8.04 -3.41
CA TRP A 503 -33.10 -8.87 -2.67
C TRP A 503 -33.00 -8.39 -1.22
N ALA A 504 -32.79 -9.29 -0.25
CA ALA A 504 -32.74 -8.91 1.17
C ALA A 504 -31.65 -7.87 1.45
N ALA A 505 -30.48 -8.01 0.79
CA ALA A 505 -29.35 -7.10 0.95
C ALA A 505 -29.68 -5.64 0.56
N GLN A 506 -30.65 -5.41 -0.32
CA GLN A 506 -31.08 -4.06 -0.71
C GLN A 506 -31.60 -3.26 0.49
N SER A 507 -32.21 -3.94 1.45
CA SER A 507 -32.81 -3.35 2.64
C SER A 507 -31.98 -3.60 3.91
N PHE A 508 -30.68 -3.89 3.78
CA PHE A 508 -29.78 -4.19 4.91
C PHE A 508 -30.24 -5.39 5.76
N ARG A 509 -30.92 -6.35 5.15
CA ARG A 509 -31.33 -7.60 5.79
C ARG A 509 -30.69 -8.78 5.09
N SER A 510 -30.71 -9.94 5.74
CA SER A 510 -30.38 -11.21 5.12
C SER A 510 -31.59 -12.13 5.17
N PHE A 511 -31.70 -13.03 4.20
CA PHE A 511 -32.74 -14.06 4.18
C PHE A 511 -32.33 -15.25 5.05
N ALA A 512 -31.25 -15.94 4.68
CA ALA A 512 -30.71 -17.05 5.44
C ALA A 512 -29.18 -16.95 5.52
N VAL A 513 -28.63 -16.97 6.74
CA VAL A 513 -27.19 -16.99 6.99
C VAL A 513 -26.86 -18.16 7.91
N TYR A 514 -25.93 -18.99 7.49
CA TYR A 514 -25.45 -20.14 8.24
C TYR A 514 -24.00 -19.88 8.64
N HIS A 515 -23.69 -20.00 9.92
CA HIS A 515 -22.38 -19.70 10.48
C HIS A 515 -21.65 -20.95 10.97
N ASN A 516 -20.35 -20.81 11.22
CA ASN A 516 -19.48 -21.83 11.83
C ASN A 516 -19.52 -23.17 11.07
N LEU A 517 -19.70 -23.12 9.76
CA LEU A 517 -19.66 -24.33 8.91
C LEU A 517 -18.20 -24.82 8.84
N THR A 518 -17.98 -26.08 9.18
CA THR A 518 -16.65 -26.73 9.09
C THR A 518 -16.47 -27.50 7.79
N SER A 519 -17.57 -27.85 7.12
CA SER A 519 -17.60 -28.46 5.79
C SER A 519 -17.60 -27.39 4.69
N THR A 520 -17.07 -27.73 3.52
CA THR A 520 -17.15 -26.90 2.31
C THR A 520 -18.34 -27.26 1.40
N SER A 521 -19.33 -27.96 1.97
CA SER A 521 -20.57 -28.35 1.32
C SER A 521 -21.75 -28.18 2.28
N PHE A 522 -22.87 -27.65 1.79
CA PHE A 522 -24.07 -27.42 2.58
C PHE A 522 -25.34 -27.75 1.80
N ASN A 523 -26.21 -28.59 2.39
CA ASN A 523 -27.51 -28.93 1.82
C ASN A 523 -28.56 -27.92 2.26
N HIS A 524 -29.32 -27.39 1.31
CA HIS A 524 -30.34 -26.38 1.55
C HIS A 524 -31.66 -26.73 0.86
N ASN A 525 -32.78 -26.46 1.54
CA ASN A 525 -34.12 -26.52 0.96
C ASN A 525 -34.56 -25.11 0.60
N PHE A 526 -34.56 -24.78 -0.69
CA PHE A 526 -34.93 -23.45 -1.14
C PHE A 526 -36.46 -23.27 -1.15
N VAL A 527 -36.94 -22.10 -0.74
CA VAL A 527 -38.37 -21.80 -0.69
C VAL A 527 -38.84 -21.27 -2.04
N GLY A 528 -40.08 -21.57 -2.45
CA GLY A 528 -40.73 -20.98 -3.64
C GLY A 528 -40.00 -21.19 -4.99
N ALA A 529 -40.47 -20.53 -6.06
CA ALA A 529 -39.92 -20.62 -7.42
C ALA A 529 -39.25 -19.32 -7.89
N GLN A 530 -38.97 -18.40 -6.98
CA GLN A 530 -38.30 -17.13 -7.26
C GLN A 530 -36.80 -17.32 -7.57
N PRO A 531 -36.15 -16.33 -8.19
CA PRO A 531 -34.70 -16.28 -8.28
C PRO A 531 -34.03 -16.34 -6.90
N GLY A 532 -32.94 -17.11 -6.82
CA GLY A 532 -32.09 -17.20 -5.65
C GLY A 532 -30.66 -16.79 -5.97
N ARG A 533 -29.91 -16.45 -4.92
CA ARG A 533 -28.46 -16.25 -5.02
C ARG A 533 -27.77 -16.67 -3.73
N TRP A 534 -26.48 -16.95 -3.81
CA TRP A 534 -25.70 -17.39 -2.67
C TRP A 534 -24.25 -16.91 -2.74
N ARG A 535 -23.61 -16.83 -1.58
CA ARG A 535 -22.18 -16.49 -1.43
C ARG A 535 -21.61 -17.04 -0.14
N VAL A 536 -20.30 -17.15 -0.07
CA VAL A 536 -19.59 -17.72 1.09
C VAL A 536 -18.47 -16.80 1.51
N ARG A 537 -18.17 -16.75 2.81
CA ARG A 537 -16.94 -16.18 3.36
C ARG A 537 -16.29 -17.11 4.36
N ALA A 538 -14.97 -17.03 4.46
CA ALA A 538 -14.24 -17.67 5.55
C ALA A 538 -14.29 -16.82 6.83
N LYS A 539 -14.10 -17.48 7.97
CA LYS A 539 -13.79 -16.90 9.27
C LYS A 539 -12.54 -17.59 9.80
N VAL A 540 -11.50 -16.82 10.11
CA VAL A 540 -10.22 -17.30 10.66
C VAL A 540 -10.03 -16.71 12.04
N GLY A 541 -9.99 -17.56 13.08
CA GLY A 541 -10.08 -17.09 14.46
C GLY A 541 -11.36 -16.27 14.65
N ASP A 542 -11.20 -15.02 15.10
CA ASP A 542 -12.32 -14.08 15.28
C ASP A 542 -12.58 -13.16 14.08
N ARG A 543 -11.80 -13.30 12.99
CA ARG A 543 -11.89 -12.44 11.82
C ARG A 543 -12.75 -13.03 10.73
N TYR A 544 -13.76 -12.30 10.30
CA TYR A 544 -14.45 -12.58 9.03
C TYR A 544 -13.61 -12.07 7.86
N CYS A 545 -13.37 -12.95 6.89
CA CYS A 545 -12.77 -12.60 5.61
C CYS A 545 -13.84 -12.04 4.65
N SER A 546 -13.42 -11.69 3.44
CA SER A 546 -14.33 -11.16 2.43
C SER A 546 -15.34 -12.20 1.95
N TRP A 547 -16.52 -11.71 1.61
CA TRP A 547 -17.51 -12.48 0.87
C TRP A 547 -17.00 -12.75 -0.55
N SER A 548 -17.28 -13.96 -1.05
CA SER A 548 -17.27 -14.22 -2.49
C SER A 548 -18.29 -13.33 -3.19
N ASN A 549 -18.14 -13.18 -4.50
CA ASN A 549 -19.21 -12.66 -5.34
C ASN A 549 -20.48 -13.51 -5.19
N TRP A 550 -21.62 -12.90 -5.47
CA TRP A 550 -22.88 -13.63 -5.57
C TRP A 550 -22.86 -14.60 -6.75
N ARG A 551 -23.41 -15.79 -6.55
CA ARG A 551 -23.85 -16.66 -7.64
C ARG A 551 -25.36 -16.78 -7.67
N TYR A 552 -25.96 -16.71 -8.85
CA TYR A 552 -27.39 -16.74 -9.06
C TYR A 552 -27.88 -18.12 -9.52
N PHE A 553 -29.11 -18.47 -9.16
CA PHE A 553 -29.82 -19.66 -9.63
C PHE A 553 -31.33 -19.39 -9.65
N ARG A 554 -32.12 -20.26 -10.28
CA ARG A 554 -33.58 -20.18 -10.22
C ARG A 554 -34.25 -21.54 -10.28
N PHE A 555 -35.47 -21.60 -9.75
CA PHE A 555 -36.36 -22.73 -9.93
C PHE A 555 -37.42 -22.39 -10.97
N THR A 556 -37.75 -23.35 -11.81
CA THR A 556 -38.90 -23.35 -12.71
C THR A 556 -39.97 -24.28 -12.15
N VAL A 557 -41.23 -23.96 -12.42
CA VAL A 557 -42.40 -24.72 -11.96
C VAL A 557 -42.58 -25.96 -12.82
#